data_AF-A0A6V8K1Z1-F1
#
_entry.id   AF-A0A6V8K1Z1-F1
#
_cell.length_a   1.000
_cell.length_b   1.000
_cell.length_c   1.000
_cell.angle_alpha   90.00
_cell.angle_beta   90.00
_cell.angle_gamma   90.00
#
_symmetry.space_group_name_H-M   'P 1'
#
loop_
_entity.id
_entity.type
_entity.pdbx_description
1 polymer ?
#
loop_
_entity_poly.entity_id
_entity_poly.type
_entity_poly.pdbx_seq_one_letter_code
_entity_poly.pdbx_strand_id
1 'polypeptide(L)'
;MEIRTKSYAVRGTLKFTEGDWGWAEHLLDDAAGGKVWLSVEEDPDLELVLWHEVPSATVTPGAPTVDFDGRRYTRDEGGHARYTATGTTGLNPTGTVRYEDYAAPDGALLSFESYGDSGKWEVGRGEKLHRAEVLIYPQAG
;
A
#
# COMPACT_ATOMS: atom_id res chain seq x y z
N MET A 1 6.01 -15.68 2.38
CA MET A 1 6.11 -14.75 3.52
C MET A 1 5.03 -15.09 4.52
N GLU A 2 5.21 -14.78 5.80
CA GLU A 2 4.17 -14.88 6.80
C GLU A 2 3.97 -13.53 7.50
N ILE A 3 2.70 -13.13 7.65
CA ILE A 3 2.28 -11.95 8.38
C ILE A 3 1.28 -12.41 9.45
N ARG A 4 1.55 -12.15 10.73
CA ARG A 4 0.69 -12.55 11.86
C ARG A 4 0.23 -14.02 11.77
N THR A 5 1.16 -14.96 11.54
CA THR A 5 0.91 -16.40 11.38
C THR A 5 0.16 -16.84 10.12
N LYS A 6 -0.19 -15.91 9.23
CA LYS A 6 -0.84 -16.20 7.95
C LYS A 6 0.18 -16.18 6.82
N SER A 7 0.24 -17.27 6.05
CA SER A 7 1.15 -17.39 4.92
C SER A 7 0.62 -16.72 3.67
N TYR A 8 1.51 -16.03 2.98
CA TYR A 8 1.27 -15.32 1.73
C TYR A 8 2.35 -15.67 0.69
N ALA A 9 1.93 -15.81 -0.57
CA ALA A 9 2.84 -15.79 -1.70
C ALA A 9 2.97 -14.37 -2.25
N VAL A 10 4.18 -13.98 -2.67
CA VAL A 10 4.40 -12.71 -3.37
C VAL A 10 4.07 -12.94 -4.84
N ARG A 11 3.14 -12.15 -5.37
CA ARG A 11 2.70 -12.24 -6.77
C ARG A 11 3.32 -11.18 -7.65
N GLY A 12 3.52 -9.98 -7.11
CA GLY A 12 4.11 -8.87 -7.83
C GLY A 12 4.75 -7.87 -6.90
N THR A 13 5.53 -6.97 -7.46
CA THR A 13 6.17 -5.89 -6.72
C THR A 13 6.16 -4.63 -7.55
N LEU A 14 5.76 -3.54 -6.92
CA LEU A 14 5.95 -2.18 -7.37
C LEU A 14 7.14 -1.60 -6.61
N LYS A 15 8.05 -0.94 -7.32
CA LYS A 15 9.10 -0.12 -6.72
C LYS A 15 8.88 1.31 -7.12
N PHE A 16 8.71 2.18 -6.14
CA PHE A 16 8.39 3.58 -6.33
C PHE A 16 9.62 4.48 -6.12
N THR A 17 9.63 5.63 -6.77
CA THR A 17 10.67 6.64 -6.60
C THR A 17 10.08 8.03 -6.76
N GLU A 18 10.33 8.89 -5.77
CA GLU A 18 9.94 10.30 -5.74
C GLU A 18 11.13 11.15 -5.26
N GLY A 19 11.83 11.77 -6.22
CA GLY A 19 13.10 12.44 -5.91
C GLY A 19 14.13 11.43 -5.39
N ASP A 20 14.61 11.66 -4.16
CA ASP A 20 15.57 10.79 -3.47
C ASP A 20 14.89 9.73 -2.59
N TRP A 21 13.57 9.78 -2.46
CA TRP A 21 12.77 8.84 -1.65
C TRP A 21 12.27 7.67 -2.49
N GLY A 22 12.05 6.52 -1.84
CA GLY A 22 11.49 5.35 -2.49
C GLY A 22 11.01 4.30 -1.51
N TRP A 23 9.95 3.61 -1.91
CA TRP A 23 9.37 2.49 -1.18
C TRP A 23 9.04 1.36 -2.16
N ALA A 24 8.72 0.18 -1.63
CA ALA A 24 8.25 -0.93 -2.42
C ALA A 24 6.89 -1.39 -1.90
N GLU A 25 6.02 -1.80 -2.82
CA GLU A 25 4.79 -2.48 -2.48
C GLU A 25 4.74 -3.87 -3.09
N HIS A 26 4.43 -4.86 -2.26
CA HIS A 26 4.33 -6.25 -2.67
C HIS A 26 2.88 -6.68 -2.71
N LEU A 27 2.40 -7.10 -3.87
CA LEU A 27 1.10 -7.77 -3.97
C LEU A 27 1.23 -9.18 -3.42
N LEU A 28 0.45 -9.46 -2.40
CA LEU A 28 0.42 -10.74 -1.71
C LEU A 28 -0.92 -11.42 -1.96
N ASP A 29 -0.90 -12.74 -2.06
CA ASP A 29 -2.12 -13.53 -1.95
C ASP A 29 -1.99 -14.66 -0.93
N ASP A 30 -3.10 -14.98 -0.29
CA ASP A 30 -3.22 -16.14 0.59
C ASP A 30 -3.78 -17.36 -0.15
N ALA A 31 -3.74 -18.52 0.52
CA ALA A 31 -4.26 -19.77 -0.03
C ALA A 31 -5.78 -19.77 -0.31
N ALA A 32 -6.53 -18.82 0.28
CA ALA A 32 -7.95 -18.63 0.04
C ALA A 32 -8.23 -17.62 -1.09
N GLY A 33 -7.20 -17.09 -1.74
CA GLY A 33 -7.30 -16.10 -2.82
C GLY A 33 -7.51 -14.66 -2.35
N GLY A 34 -7.41 -14.39 -1.04
CA GLY A 34 -7.41 -13.05 -0.50
C GLY A 34 -6.15 -12.30 -0.90
N LYS A 35 -6.30 -11.06 -1.37
CA LYS A 35 -5.20 -10.20 -1.80
C LYS A 35 -5.02 -9.04 -0.83
N VAL A 36 -3.75 -8.71 -0.56
CA VAL A 36 -3.34 -7.56 0.25
C VAL A 36 -2.04 -7.00 -0.34
N TRP A 37 -1.76 -5.73 -0.08
CA TRP A 37 -0.48 -5.13 -0.41
C TRP A 37 0.34 -4.92 0.84
N LEU A 38 1.63 -5.20 0.79
CA LEU A 38 2.57 -4.83 1.86
C LEU A 38 3.45 -3.71 1.34
N SER A 39 3.33 -2.52 1.91
CA SER A 39 4.28 -1.43 1.70
C SER A 39 5.47 -1.58 2.64
N VAL A 40 6.66 -1.30 2.10
CA VAL A 40 7.96 -1.36 2.76
C VAL A 40 8.74 -0.11 2.40
N GLU A 41 9.04 0.69 3.42
CA GLU A 41 9.84 1.91 3.32
C GLU A 41 10.95 1.86 4.37
N GLU A 42 12.14 2.36 4.03
CA GLU A 42 13.29 2.36 4.92
C GLU A 42 14.05 3.68 4.81
N ASP A 43 13.53 4.74 5.44
CA ASP A 43 14.26 6.00 5.69
C ASP A 43 13.57 6.87 6.75
N PRO A 44 14.17 7.17 7.92
CA PRO A 44 15.39 6.57 8.47
C PRO A 44 15.13 5.21 9.15
N ASP A 45 13.87 4.90 9.44
CA ASP A 45 13.43 3.68 10.10
C ASP A 45 12.58 2.82 9.16
N LEU A 46 12.57 1.51 9.37
CA LEU A 46 11.72 0.59 8.61
C LEU A 46 10.24 0.80 8.97
N GLU A 47 9.43 1.17 7.98
CA GLU A 47 7.98 1.19 8.07
C GLU A 47 7.37 0.07 7.21
N LEU A 48 6.38 -0.62 7.79
CA LEU A 48 5.65 -1.71 7.16
C LEU A 48 4.15 -1.45 7.30
N VAL A 49 3.42 -1.47 6.20
CA VAL A 49 1.96 -1.28 6.21
C VAL A 49 1.29 -2.39 5.41
N LEU A 50 0.31 -3.06 6.04
CA LEU A 50 -0.57 -4.00 5.35
C LEU A 50 -1.81 -3.27 4.86
N TRP A 51 -1.97 -3.22 3.55
CA TRP A 51 -3.07 -2.55 2.88
C TRP A 51 -4.12 -3.54 2.38
N HIS A 52 -5.38 -3.19 2.62
CA HIS A 52 -6.55 -3.85 2.08
C HIS A 52 -7.27 -2.89 1.14
N GLU A 53 -7.35 -3.25 -0.14
CA GLU A 53 -8.16 -2.51 -1.10
C GLU A 53 -9.63 -2.50 -0.67
N VAL A 54 -10.30 -1.36 -0.87
CA VAL A 54 -11.73 -1.18 -0.61
C VAL A 54 -12.43 -0.72 -1.89
N PRO A 55 -12.70 -1.63 -2.86
CA PRO A 55 -13.29 -1.26 -4.15
C PRO A 55 -14.69 -0.62 -4.05
N SER A 56 -15.38 -0.84 -2.94
CA SER A 56 -16.70 -0.25 -2.66
C SER A 56 -16.63 1.15 -2.03
N ALA A 57 -15.43 1.69 -1.77
CA ALA A 57 -15.27 3.02 -1.21
C ALA A 57 -15.78 4.09 -2.18
N THR A 58 -16.56 5.03 -1.67
CA THR A 58 -17.10 6.17 -2.45
C THR A 58 -16.50 7.51 -2.02
N VAL A 59 -15.50 7.48 -1.14
CA VAL A 59 -14.77 8.66 -0.66
C VAL A 59 -13.68 9.03 -1.66
N THR A 60 -13.28 10.30 -1.67
CA THR A 60 -12.23 10.83 -2.56
C THR A 60 -11.22 11.63 -1.76
N PRO A 61 -9.96 11.69 -2.19
CA PRO A 61 -8.94 12.48 -1.51
C PRO A 61 -9.09 13.99 -1.78
N GLY A 62 -8.29 14.80 -1.09
CA GLY A 62 -8.13 16.24 -1.32
C GLY A 62 -8.70 17.14 -0.22
N ALA A 63 -9.66 16.66 0.56
CA ALA A 63 -10.09 17.36 1.77
C ALA A 63 -9.06 17.19 2.91
N PRO A 64 -8.94 18.12 3.86
CA PRO A 64 -8.04 17.94 5.02
C PRO A 64 -8.41 16.75 5.91
N THR A 65 -9.68 16.33 5.88
CA THR A 65 -10.17 15.17 6.62
C THR A 65 -11.14 14.35 5.77
N VAL A 66 -11.14 13.04 5.97
CA VAL A 66 -12.07 12.10 5.33
C VAL A 66 -12.75 11.27 6.43
N ASP A 67 -14.08 11.22 6.43
CA ASP A 67 -14.84 10.32 7.30
C ASP A 67 -15.16 9.03 6.53
N PHE A 68 -14.65 7.89 7.01
CA PHE A 68 -14.83 6.59 6.36
C PHE A 68 -14.89 5.47 7.40
N ASP A 69 -15.85 4.55 7.25
CA ASP A 69 -16.01 3.38 8.14
C ASP A 69 -16.14 3.71 9.64
N GLY A 70 -16.78 4.85 9.96
CA GLY A 70 -16.92 5.30 11.34
C GLY A 70 -15.66 5.89 11.95
N ARG A 71 -14.58 6.07 11.18
CA ARG A 71 -13.36 6.78 11.59
C ARG A 71 -13.23 8.10 10.84
N ARG A 72 -12.61 9.07 11.51
CA ARG A 72 -12.14 10.31 10.89
C ARG A 72 -10.64 10.22 10.67
N TYR A 73 -10.24 10.36 9.42
CA TYR A 73 -8.86 10.41 9.00
C TYR A 73 -8.48 11.87 8.70
N THR A 74 -7.25 12.25 9.04
CA THR A 74 -6.67 13.55 8.72
C THR A 74 -5.56 13.34 7.70
N ARG A 75 -5.47 14.23 6.71
CA ARG A 75 -4.45 14.15 5.66
C ARG A 75 -3.07 14.20 6.31
N ASP A 76 -2.20 13.30 5.87
CA ASP A 76 -0.85 13.12 6.38
C ASP A 76 0.16 13.50 5.30
N GLU A 77 0.07 12.84 4.14
CA GLU A 77 0.99 13.04 3.02
C GLU A 77 0.27 13.01 1.67
N GLY A 78 0.90 13.53 0.63
CA GLY A 78 0.47 13.32 -0.74
C GLY A 78 1.55 13.74 -1.73
N GLY A 79 1.67 12.99 -2.82
CA GLY A 79 2.80 13.13 -3.73
C GLY A 79 2.58 12.49 -5.09
N HIS A 80 3.67 12.44 -5.86
CA HIS A 80 3.70 11.84 -7.19
C HIS A 80 5.02 11.09 -7.41
N ALA A 81 4.92 9.77 -7.51
CA ALA A 81 6.06 8.90 -7.76
C ALA A 81 6.01 8.26 -9.16
N ARG A 82 7.19 7.83 -9.62
CA ARG A 82 7.31 6.85 -10.72
C ARG A 82 7.39 5.46 -10.14
N TYR A 83 6.91 4.46 -10.87
CA TYR A 83 7.06 3.07 -10.46
C TYR A 83 7.61 2.17 -11.57
N THR A 84 8.21 1.07 -11.13
CA THR A 84 8.48 -0.11 -11.96
C THR A 84 7.76 -1.32 -11.37
N ALA A 85 7.16 -2.15 -12.21
CA ALA A 85 6.39 -3.32 -11.81
C ALA A 85 7.07 -4.61 -12.28
N THR A 86 7.08 -5.61 -11.40
CA THR A 86 7.54 -6.97 -11.68
C THR A 86 6.52 -7.99 -11.19
N GLY A 87 6.46 -9.17 -11.83
CA GLY A 87 5.45 -10.18 -11.51
C GLY A 87 4.05 -9.79 -11.98
N THR A 88 3.02 -10.20 -11.24
CA THR A 88 1.61 -10.03 -11.60
C THR A 88 0.94 -8.97 -10.74
N THR A 89 1.25 -7.70 -10.98
CA THR A 89 0.63 -6.56 -10.27
C THR A 89 -0.70 -6.10 -10.88
N GLY A 90 -0.94 -6.41 -12.15
CA GLY A 90 -2.09 -5.89 -12.91
C GLY A 90 -1.85 -4.50 -13.51
N LEU A 91 -0.70 -3.89 -13.24
CA LEU A 91 -0.28 -2.60 -13.79
C LEU A 91 0.70 -2.79 -14.96
N ASN A 92 0.94 -1.69 -15.70
CA ASN A 92 1.98 -1.66 -16.71
C ASN A 92 3.38 -1.87 -16.08
N PRO A 93 4.39 -2.35 -16.84
CA PRO A 93 5.73 -2.56 -16.29
C PRO A 93 6.40 -1.30 -15.72
N THR A 94 6.00 -0.12 -16.19
CA THR A 94 6.42 1.17 -15.65
C THR A 94 5.27 2.17 -15.73
N GLY A 95 5.29 3.18 -14.87
CA GLY A 95 4.30 4.25 -14.91
C GLY A 95 4.51 5.29 -13.81
N THR A 96 3.44 6.03 -13.54
CA THR A 96 3.36 7.02 -12.47
C THR A 96 2.19 6.72 -11.54
N VAL A 97 2.28 7.17 -10.30
CA VAL A 97 1.20 7.14 -9.32
C VAL A 97 1.09 8.51 -8.67
N ARG A 98 -0.13 8.97 -8.44
CA ARG A 98 -0.41 10.03 -7.48
C ARG A 98 -1.00 9.38 -6.25
N TYR A 99 -0.57 9.80 -5.07
CA TYR A 99 -1.09 9.28 -3.82
C TYR A 99 -1.47 10.41 -2.87
N GLU A 100 -2.43 10.13 -1.99
CA GLU A 100 -2.89 11.00 -0.91
C GLU A 100 -3.20 10.11 0.30
N ASP A 101 -2.40 10.25 1.35
CA ASP A 101 -2.45 9.42 2.54
C ASP A 101 -3.03 10.15 3.73
N TYR A 102 -3.79 9.41 4.52
CA TYR A 102 -4.48 9.91 5.69
C TYR A 102 -4.29 8.97 6.87
N ALA A 103 -4.20 9.54 8.07
CA ALA A 103 -4.09 8.80 9.32
C ALA A 103 -5.25 9.14 10.27
N ALA A 104 -5.74 8.14 10.98
CA ALA A 104 -6.69 8.30 12.08
C ALA A 104 -5.97 8.31 13.45
N PRO A 105 -6.57 8.89 14.50
CA PRO A 105 -5.94 8.96 15.83
C PRO A 105 -5.63 7.60 16.48
N ASP A 106 -6.31 6.53 16.04
CA ASP A 106 -6.08 5.15 16.51
C ASP A 106 -4.95 4.44 15.74
N GLY A 107 -4.29 5.12 14.81
CA GLY A 107 -3.20 4.59 13.98
C GLY A 107 -3.68 3.88 12.70
N ALA A 108 -4.98 3.82 12.45
CA ALA A 108 -5.50 3.30 11.17
C ALA A 108 -5.11 4.25 10.02
N LEU A 109 -4.76 3.68 8.88
CA LEU A 109 -4.37 4.44 7.69
C LEU A 109 -5.42 4.30 6.58
N LEU A 110 -5.48 5.32 5.72
CA LEU A 110 -6.31 5.35 4.53
C LEU A 110 -5.49 5.99 3.41
N SER A 111 -5.21 5.22 2.36
CA SER A 111 -4.48 5.68 1.18
C SER A 111 -5.40 5.79 -0.03
N PHE A 112 -5.17 6.79 -0.85
CA PHE A 112 -5.78 6.94 -2.16
C PHE A 112 -4.70 6.97 -3.23
N GLU A 113 -4.76 6.06 -4.20
CA GLU A 113 -3.78 5.98 -5.29
C GLU A 113 -4.43 6.10 -6.66
N SER A 114 -3.82 6.88 -7.56
CA SER A 114 -4.26 7.01 -8.95
C SER A 114 -3.10 6.72 -9.88
N TYR A 115 -3.14 5.57 -10.52
CA TYR A 115 -2.12 5.12 -11.47
C TYR A 115 -2.31 5.70 -12.87
N GLY A 116 -1.22 6.22 -13.43
CA GLY A 116 -1.17 6.86 -14.75
C GLY A 116 -2.18 8.01 -14.89
N ASP A 117 -2.69 8.18 -16.11
CA ASP A 117 -3.67 9.23 -16.43
C ASP A 117 -5.14 8.75 -16.27
N SER A 118 -5.37 7.66 -15.52
CA SER A 118 -6.71 7.08 -15.37
C SER A 118 -7.70 8.01 -14.69
N GLY A 119 -7.22 8.89 -13.80
CA GLY A 119 -8.02 9.76 -12.95
C GLY A 119 -8.92 9.01 -11.96
N LYS A 120 -8.76 7.69 -11.85
CA LYS A 120 -9.51 6.84 -10.93
C LYS A 120 -8.67 6.61 -9.68
N TRP A 121 -9.27 6.85 -8.52
CA TRP A 121 -8.66 6.58 -7.23
C TRP A 121 -9.00 5.17 -6.76
N GLU A 122 -7.97 4.40 -6.47
CA GLU A 122 -8.03 3.19 -5.69
C GLU A 122 -7.90 3.57 -4.21
N VAL A 123 -8.63 2.87 -3.33
CA VAL A 123 -8.70 3.21 -1.91
C VAL A 123 -8.20 2.02 -1.11
N GLY A 124 -7.18 2.23 -0.28
CA GLY A 124 -6.60 1.21 0.60
C GLY A 124 -6.80 1.57 2.07
N ARG A 125 -7.24 0.61 2.90
CA ARG A 125 -7.17 0.72 4.37
C ARG A 125 -5.92 0.03 4.87
N GLY A 126 -5.12 0.75 5.65
CA GLY A 126 -3.82 0.30 6.10
C GLY A 126 -3.77 0.07 7.60
N GLU A 127 -2.96 -0.90 8.00
CA GLU A 127 -2.49 -1.07 9.38
C GLU A 127 -0.97 -1.16 9.40
N LYS A 128 -0.35 -0.40 10.32
CA LYS A 128 1.09 -0.51 10.55
C LYS A 128 1.40 -1.86 11.17
N LEU A 129 2.45 -2.51 10.68
CA LEU A 129 2.99 -3.75 11.21
C LEU A 129 4.27 -3.48 11.98
N HIS A 130 4.45 -4.19 13.09
CA HIS A 130 5.76 -4.33 13.70
C HIS A 130 6.62 -5.31 12.90
N ARG A 131 7.93 -5.07 12.83
CA ARG A 131 8.89 -5.98 12.20
C ARG A 131 8.76 -7.44 12.65
N ALA A 132 8.39 -7.67 13.93
CA ALA A 132 8.24 -9.01 14.51
C ALA A 132 7.00 -9.75 13.99
N GLU A 133 6.07 -9.05 13.34
CA GLU A 133 4.87 -9.61 12.75
C GLU A 133 5.10 -10.12 11.32
N VAL A 134 6.27 -9.82 10.72
CA VAL A 134 6.62 -10.21 9.36
C VAL A 134 7.80 -11.20 9.37
N LEU A 135 7.56 -12.39 8.84
CA LEU A 135 8.56 -13.43 8.66
C LEU A 135 8.80 -13.66 7.17
N ILE A 136 10.03 -13.36 6.73
CA ILE A 136 10.47 -13.60 5.36
C ILE A 136 11.14 -14.96 5.31
N TYR A 137 10.59 -15.86 4.49
CA TYR A 137 11.23 -17.13 4.18
C TYR A 137 11.98 -17.00 2.87
N PRO A 138 13.28 -17.34 2.83
CA PRO A 138 13.98 -17.44 1.56
C PRO A 138 13.32 -18.54 0.72
N GLN A 139 12.98 -18.24 -0.53
CA GLN A 139 12.69 -19.31 -1.48
C GLN A 139 14.03 -19.96 -1.81
N ALA A 140 14.19 -21.24 -1.45
CA ALA A 140 15.27 -22.04 -1.99
C ALA A 140 15.14 -22.03 -3.53
N GLY A 141 16.17 -21.52 -4.20
CA GLY A 141 16.26 -21.51 -5.66
C GLY A 141 16.45 -22.89 -6.26
#